data_AF-A0A939KH65-F1
#
_entry.id   AF-A0A939KH65-F1
#
_cell.length_a   1.000
_cell.length_b   1.000
_cell.length_c   1.000
_cell.angle_alpha   90.00
_cell.angle_beta   90.00
_cell.angle_gamma   90.00
#
_symmetry.space_group_name_H-M   'P 1'
#
loop_
_entity.id
_entity.type
_entity.pdbx_description
1 polymer ?
#
loop_
_entity_poly.entity_id
_entity_poly.type
_entity_poly.pdbx_seq_one_letter_code
_entity_poly.pdbx_strand_id
1 'polypeptide(L)'
;MKERMEEMKEERLGGAALDKLTEVIRHYSELDQKTLRALVDHIPVQTFRKGEVLIEQGEVPRRCYFVIEGCARKFSVDEDGKEVTSDFYTEEQSINVFTDNPKAESPYSVVCLENSIMIVGDLEEEQNELEMYPEFESIILKMMQAGMGELQDTFASFIRMTPEERVRHMMGKRPELFTRVPQHQLASYLGLTPESLSRIKGRLGQGPLKAVD
;
A
#
# COMPACT_ATOMS: atom_id res chain seq x y z
N MET A 1 19.86 -22.43 16.66
CA MET A 1 19.39 -22.87 15.32
C MET A 1 18.21 -22.02 14.86
N LYS A 2 17.22 -21.77 15.73
CA LYS A 2 16.08 -20.87 15.45
C LYS A 2 16.50 -19.40 15.30
N GLU A 3 17.29 -18.87 16.23
CA GLU A 3 17.85 -17.50 16.17
C GLU A 3 18.71 -17.28 14.91
N ARG A 4 19.62 -18.21 14.62
CA ARG A 4 20.47 -18.17 13.41
C ARG A 4 19.67 -18.30 12.09
N MET A 5 18.45 -18.83 12.12
CA MET A 5 17.55 -18.87 10.97
C MET A 5 16.70 -17.59 10.86
N GLU A 6 16.41 -16.93 11.99
CA GLU A 6 15.76 -15.61 12.04
C GLU A 6 16.72 -14.52 11.55
N GLU A 7 17.99 -14.53 11.99
CA GLU A 7 19.03 -13.60 11.53
C GLU A 7 19.28 -13.71 10.02
N MET A 8 19.43 -14.94 9.48
CA MET A 8 19.57 -15.15 8.03
C MET A 8 18.31 -14.75 7.25
N LYS A 9 17.14 -14.79 7.90
CA LYS A 9 15.87 -14.38 7.29
C LYS A 9 15.75 -12.85 7.29
N GLU A 10 16.16 -12.18 8.35
CA GLU A 10 16.26 -10.71 8.45
C GLU A 10 17.30 -10.16 7.47
N GLU A 11 18.51 -10.74 7.37
CA GLU A 11 19.51 -10.32 6.39
C GLU A 11 19.01 -10.49 4.94
N ARG A 12 18.29 -11.59 4.66
CA ARG A 12 17.73 -11.83 3.32
C ARG A 12 16.52 -10.95 3.01
N LEU A 13 15.70 -10.64 4.01
CA LEU A 13 14.61 -9.67 3.89
C LEU A 13 15.16 -8.26 3.65
N GLY A 14 16.19 -7.87 4.40
CA GLY A 14 16.87 -6.59 4.24
C GLY A 14 17.44 -6.42 2.83
N GLY A 15 18.08 -7.46 2.28
CA GLY A 15 18.60 -7.42 0.90
C GLY A 15 17.52 -7.25 -0.18
N ALA A 16 16.41 -8.00 -0.10
CA ALA A 16 15.32 -7.89 -1.06
C ALA A 16 14.53 -6.57 -0.92
N ALA A 17 14.35 -6.09 0.31
CA ALA A 17 13.79 -4.77 0.60
C ALA A 17 14.65 -3.65 0.00
N LEU A 18 15.96 -3.77 0.18
CA LEU A 18 16.97 -2.84 -0.34
C LEU A 18 16.92 -2.75 -1.86
N ASP A 19 16.85 -3.89 -2.54
CA ASP A 19 16.78 -3.93 -4.00
C ASP A 19 15.53 -3.22 -4.53
N LYS A 20 14.35 -3.52 -3.95
CA LYS A 20 13.08 -2.88 -4.35
C LYS A 20 13.06 -1.38 -4.10
N LEU A 21 13.47 -0.95 -2.90
CA LEU A 21 13.50 0.47 -2.58
C LEU A 21 14.53 1.21 -3.45
N THR A 22 15.69 0.60 -3.72
CA THR A 22 16.70 1.18 -4.60
C THR A 22 16.16 1.37 -6.02
N GLU A 23 15.40 0.42 -6.54
CA GLU A 23 14.76 0.52 -7.86
C GLU A 23 13.77 1.69 -7.92
N VAL A 24 12.93 1.84 -6.90
CA VAL A 24 12.00 2.97 -6.80
C VAL A 24 12.75 4.29 -6.70
N ILE A 25 13.74 4.42 -5.81
CA ILE A 25 14.48 5.69 -5.62
C ILE A 25 15.23 6.10 -6.90
N ARG A 26 15.81 5.14 -7.63
CA ARG A 26 16.50 5.39 -8.90
C ARG A 26 15.57 5.89 -10.01
N HIS A 27 14.27 5.61 -9.92
CA HIS A 27 13.30 6.17 -10.85
C HIS A 27 13.17 7.70 -10.70
N TYR A 28 13.41 8.23 -9.49
CA TYR A 28 13.20 9.64 -9.16
C TYR A 28 14.52 10.42 -8.91
N SER A 29 15.67 9.74 -8.89
CA SER A 29 16.97 10.33 -8.56
C SER A 29 18.17 9.63 -9.20
N GLU A 30 19.27 10.35 -9.32
CA GLU A 30 20.58 9.82 -9.71
C GLU A 30 21.52 9.72 -8.49
N LEU A 31 21.01 9.24 -7.36
CA LEU A 31 21.85 9.02 -6.18
C LEU A 31 22.92 7.97 -6.47
N ASP A 32 24.15 8.23 -6.01
CA ASP A 32 25.24 7.27 -6.13
C ASP A 32 25.01 6.04 -5.22
N GLN A 33 25.64 4.91 -5.53
CA GLN A 33 25.46 3.66 -4.79
C GLN A 33 25.87 3.74 -3.31
N LYS A 34 26.83 4.59 -2.96
CA LYS A 34 27.31 4.72 -1.58
C LYS A 34 26.27 5.47 -0.75
N THR A 35 25.72 6.54 -1.31
CA THR A 35 24.63 7.31 -0.69
C THR A 35 23.39 6.43 -0.55
N LEU A 36 22.94 5.75 -1.63
CA LEU A 36 21.82 4.79 -1.57
C LEU A 36 21.99 3.71 -0.50
N ARG A 37 23.17 3.10 -0.36
CA ARG A 37 23.41 2.10 0.69
C ARG A 37 23.34 2.68 2.09
N ALA A 38 24.00 3.81 2.33
CA ALA A 38 23.98 4.46 3.64
C ALA A 38 22.56 4.82 4.09
N LEU A 39 21.70 5.14 3.13
CA LEU A 39 20.30 5.46 3.38
C LEU A 39 19.50 4.23 3.75
N VAL A 40 19.68 3.14 3.01
CA VAL A 40 18.83 1.96 3.15
C VAL A 40 19.31 1.00 4.23
N ASP A 41 20.59 1.02 4.61
CA ASP A 41 21.15 0.22 5.71
C ASP A 41 20.51 0.54 7.07
N HIS A 42 19.87 1.71 7.21
CA HIS A 42 19.19 2.14 8.43
C HIS A 42 17.67 1.99 8.38
N ILE A 43 17.11 1.50 7.27
CA ILE A 43 15.66 1.45 7.10
C ILE A 43 15.05 0.25 7.84
N PRO A 44 14.09 0.48 8.77
CA PRO A 44 13.46 -0.60 9.50
C PRO A 44 12.60 -1.46 8.57
N VAL A 45 12.92 -2.76 8.47
CA VAL A 45 12.09 -3.75 7.77
C VAL A 45 11.40 -4.63 8.80
N GLN A 46 10.08 -4.78 8.68
CA GLN A 46 9.28 -5.57 9.61
C GLN A 46 8.34 -6.53 8.85
N THR A 47 7.99 -7.63 9.52
CA THR A 47 7.01 -8.60 9.01
C THR A 47 5.70 -8.47 9.76
N PHE A 48 4.60 -8.51 9.03
CA PHE A 48 3.24 -8.40 9.54
C PHE A 48 2.44 -9.64 9.17
N ARG A 49 1.55 -10.08 10.05
CA ARG A 49 0.69 -11.25 9.81
C ARG A 49 -0.59 -10.85 9.09
N LYS A 50 -1.21 -11.81 8.39
CA LYS A 50 -2.61 -11.65 7.91
C LYS A 50 -3.50 -11.23 9.09
N GLY A 51 -4.28 -10.16 8.89
CA GLY A 51 -5.20 -9.59 9.86
C GLY A 51 -4.56 -8.56 10.82
N GLU A 52 -3.26 -8.32 10.72
CA GLU A 52 -2.58 -7.32 11.56
C GLU A 52 -2.96 -5.90 11.14
N VAL A 53 -3.31 -5.07 12.11
CA VAL A 53 -3.72 -3.68 11.92
C VAL A 53 -2.48 -2.79 11.93
N LEU A 54 -2.28 -2.05 10.83
CA LEU A 54 -1.17 -1.11 10.66
C LEU A 54 -1.53 0.30 11.14
N ILE A 55 -2.80 0.67 10.92
CA ILE A 55 -3.40 1.94 11.33
C ILE A 55 -4.83 1.63 11.76
N GLU A 56 -5.26 2.17 12.90
CA GLU A 56 -6.63 2.01 13.40
C GLU A 56 -7.41 3.32 13.23
N GLN A 57 -8.66 3.22 12.76
CA GLN A 57 -9.57 4.36 12.68
C GLN A 57 -9.82 4.94 14.08
N GLY A 58 -9.66 6.25 14.23
CA GLY A 58 -9.76 6.94 15.52
C GLY A 58 -8.44 7.03 16.29
N GLU A 59 -7.35 6.42 15.80
CA GLU A 59 -6.02 6.58 16.39
C GLU A 59 -5.18 7.60 15.62
N VAL A 60 -4.27 8.29 16.32
CA VAL A 60 -3.26 9.16 15.70
C VAL A 60 -2.17 8.27 15.09
N PRO A 61 -2.00 8.24 13.76
CA PRO A 61 -0.97 7.41 13.15
C PRO A 61 0.43 7.89 13.51
N ARG A 62 1.33 6.95 13.80
CA ARG A 62 2.75 7.24 14.12
C ARG A 62 3.73 6.72 13.08
N ARG A 63 3.24 5.95 12.12
CA ARG A 63 4.08 5.21 11.17
C ARG A 63 3.56 5.36 9.75
N CYS A 64 4.49 5.33 8.81
CA CYS A 64 4.22 5.08 7.40
C CYS A 64 4.83 3.74 6.99
N TYR A 65 4.35 3.19 5.87
CA TYR A 65 4.77 1.87 5.41
C TYR A 65 5.06 1.88 3.92
N PHE A 66 6.00 1.04 3.48
CA PHE A 66 6.19 0.75 2.07
C PHE A 66 6.21 -0.77 1.87
N VAL A 67 5.33 -1.25 0.99
CA VAL A 67 5.08 -2.69 0.82
C VAL A 67 6.17 -3.33 -0.02
N ILE A 68 6.99 -4.17 0.60
CA ILE A 68 7.98 -5.00 -0.10
C ILE A 68 7.31 -6.25 -0.66
N GLU A 69 6.47 -6.89 0.17
CA GLU A 69 5.72 -8.09 -0.19
C GLU A 69 4.39 -8.09 0.57
N GLY A 70 3.32 -8.53 -0.09
CA GLY A 70 2.02 -8.72 0.54
C GLY A 70 0.97 -7.72 0.07
N CYS A 71 -0.15 -7.69 0.79
CA CYS A 71 -1.30 -6.89 0.44
C CYS A 71 -1.96 -6.33 1.70
N ALA A 72 -2.19 -5.02 1.73
CA ALA A 72 -2.95 -4.34 2.77
C ALA A 72 -4.21 -3.68 2.20
N ARG A 73 -5.24 -3.57 3.03
CA ARG A 73 -6.52 -2.92 2.70
C ARG A 73 -6.72 -1.71 3.57
N LYS A 74 -7.12 -0.61 2.95
CA LYS A 74 -7.57 0.61 3.62
C LYS A 74 -9.08 0.74 3.54
N PHE A 75 -9.72 0.91 4.68
CA PHE A 75 -11.17 0.99 4.77
C PHE A 75 -11.60 1.87 5.95
N SER A 76 -12.80 2.43 5.87
CA SER A 76 -13.46 3.10 6.98
C SER A 76 -14.69 2.32 7.40
N VAL A 77 -15.06 2.41 8.68
CA VAL A 77 -16.32 1.91 9.22
C VAL A 77 -17.26 3.09 9.42
N ASP A 78 -18.47 3.01 8.83
CA ASP A 78 -19.51 4.03 8.99
C ASP A 78 -20.33 3.84 10.29
N GLU A 79 -21.26 4.75 10.56
CA GLU A 79 -22.10 4.75 11.77
C GLU A 79 -22.98 3.49 11.90
N ASP A 80 -23.28 2.82 10.78
CA ASP A 80 -24.07 1.58 10.74
C ASP A 80 -23.18 0.32 10.89
N GLY A 81 -21.87 0.51 11.09
CA GLY A 81 -20.89 -0.58 11.21
C GLY A 81 -20.48 -1.19 9.88
N LYS A 82 -20.80 -0.55 8.75
CA LYS A 82 -20.47 -1.06 7.42
C LYS A 82 -19.08 -0.57 7.00
N GLU A 83 -18.29 -1.51 6.50
CA GLU A 83 -16.97 -1.21 5.96
C GLU A 83 -17.03 -0.69 4.51
N VAL A 84 -16.31 0.40 4.26
CA VAL A 84 -16.12 0.98 2.92
C VAL A 84 -14.62 0.95 2.59
N THR A 85 -14.25 0.13 1.61
CA THR A 85 -12.86 0.04 1.14
C THR A 85 -12.53 1.24 0.28
N SER A 86 -11.44 1.95 0.61
CA SER A 86 -10.96 3.09 -0.18
C SER A 86 -9.67 2.78 -0.93
N ASP A 87 -8.86 1.81 -0.49
CA ASP A 87 -7.65 1.41 -1.21
C ASP A 87 -7.16 0.00 -0.91
N PHE A 88 -6.32 -0.51 -1.81
CA PHE A 88 -5.47 -1.69 -1.60
C PHE A 88 -4.02 -1.34 -1.91
N TYR A 89 -3.12 -1.73 -1.03
CA TYR A 89 -1.68 -1.55 -1.20
C TYR A 89 -1.03 -2.90 -1.45
N THR A 90 -0.33 -3.01 -2.57
CA THR A 90 0.48 -4.16 -2.97
C THR A 90 1.94 -3.71 -3.11
N GLU A 91 2.80 -4.58 -3.60
CA GLU A 91 4.23 -4.33 -3.75
C GLU A 91 4.54 -2.98 -4.41
N GLU A 92 5.59 -2.33 -3.92
CA GLU A 92 6.10 -1.03 -4.40
C GLU A 92 5.18 0.18 -4.14
N GLN A 93 4.11 -0.02 -3.37
CA GLN A 93 3.21 1.05 -2.95
C GLN A 93 3.50 1.51 -1.52
N SER A 94 3.37 2.81 -1.29
CA SER A 94 3.50 3.44 0.03
C SER A 94 2.14 3.67 0.67
N ILE A 95 2.09 3.46 1.99
CA ILE A 95 0.97 3.73 2.88
C ILE A 95 1.38 4.94 3.71
N ASN A 96 1.02 6.12 3.22
CA ASN A 96 1.37 7.39 3.85
C ASN A 96 0.16 8.01 4.53
N VAL A 97 0.42 8.80 5.57
CA VAL A 97 -0.57 9.59 6.29
C VAL A 97 -0.35 11.04 5.92
N PHE A 98 -1.24 11.58 5.09
CA PHE A 98 -1.18 12.98 4.67
C PHE A 98 -2.07 13.82 5.59
N THR A 99 -1.46 14.47 6.58
CA THR A 99 -2.14 15.43 7.47
C THR A 99 -1.21 16.59 7.83
N ASP A 100 -1.76 17.79 7.93
CA ASP A 100 -1.09 18.99 8.45
C ASP A 100 -1.18 19.10 9.98
N ASN A 101 -1.99 18.24 10.62
CA ASN A 101 -2.17 18.18 12.05
C ASN A 101 -1.58 16.87 12.61
N PRO A 102 -0.46 16.91 13.35
CA PRO A 102 0.20 15.72 13.90
C PRO A 102 -0.64 14.99 14.96
N LYS A 103 -1.75 15.57 15.42
CA LYS A 103 -2.70 14.96 16.35
C LYS A 103 -4.00 14.52 15.67
N ALA A 104 -4.07 14.56 14.35
CA ALA A 104 -5.26 14.11 13.64
C ALA A 104 -5.43 12.60 13.81
N GLU A 105 -6.60 12.21 14.27
CA GLU A 105 -7.02 10.81 14.28
C GLU A 105 -7.29 10.33 12.85
N SER A 106 -6.92 9.09 12.57
CA SER A 106 -7.13 8.48 11.25
C SER A 106 -8.63 8.29 10.97
N PRO A 107 -9.15 8.71 9.81
CA PRO A 107 -10.54 8.43 9.43
C PRO A 107 -10.72 7.02 8.85
N TYR A 108 -9.68 6.20 8.84
CA TYR A 108 -9.68 4.85 8.27
C TYR A 108 -8.74 3.92 9.04
N SER A 109 -8.98 2.62 8.87
CA SER A 109 -8.08 1.56 9.27
C SER A 109 -7.29 1.04 8.07
N VAL A 110 -6.10 0.51 8.32
CA VAL A 110 -5.29 -0.24 7.36
C VAL A 110 -4.95 -1.59 7.97
N VAL A 111 -5.27 -2.68 7.27
CA VAL A 111 -5.07 -4.06 7.73
C VAL A 111 -4.37 -4.89 6.69
N CYS A 112 -3.48 -5.79 7.12
CA CYS A 112 -2.84 -6.76 6.24
C CYS A 112 -3.85 -7.84 5.81
N LEU A 113 -4.04 -8.05 4.51
CA LEU A 113 -4.87 -9.14 3.96
C LEU A 113 -4.13 -10.47 3.83
N GLU A 114 -2.80 -10.42 3.90
CA GLU A 114 -1.90 -11.56 3.90
C GLU A 114 -0.64 -11.25 4.69
N ASN A 115 0.21 -12.26 4.93
CA ASN A 115 1.51 -12.02 5.54
C ASN A 115 2.31 -11.06 4.67
N SER A 116 2.79 -9.99 5.27
CA SER A 116 3.40 -8.87 4.55
C SER A 116 4.77 -8.55 5.10
N ILE A 117 5.62 -8.00 4.25
CA ILE A 117 6.95 -7.49 4.58
C ILE A 117 6.93 -6.03 4.15
N MET A 118 7.25 -5.13 5.08
CA MET A 118 7.20 -3.70 4.83
C MET A 118 8.38 -2.99 5.42
N ILE A 119 8.81 -1.95 4.72
CA ILE A 119 9.60 -0.87 5.33
C ILE A 119 8.66 -0.09 6.23
N VAL A 120 9.15 0.31 7.41
CA VAL A 120 8.41 1.10 8.40
C VAL A 120 9.17 2.38 8.67
N GLY A 121 8.54 3.52 8.42
CA GLY A 121 9.06 4.84 8.83
C GLY A 121 8.34 5.35 10.07
N ASP A 122 9.04 6.08 10.92
CA ASP A 122 8.46 6.78 12.07
C ASP A 122 8.18 8.24 11.69
N LEU A 123 6.92 8.65 11.83
CA LEU A 123 6.48 10.00 11.45
C LEU A 123 7.02 11.08 12.41
N GLU A 124 7.38 10.71 13.65
CA GLU A 124 7.99 11.64 14.60
C GLU A 124 9.49 11.86 14.29
N GLU A 125 10.15 10.88 13.68
CA GLU A 125 11.57 10.95 13.32
C GLU A 125 11.82 11.46 11.89
N GLU A 126 10.79 11.49 11.05
CA GLU A 126 10.86 11.91 9.64
C GLU A 126 11.59 13.26 9.44
N GLN A 127 11.32 14.26 10.29
CA GLN A 127 12.02 15.55 10.20
C GLN A 127 13.53 15.43 10.45
N ASN A 128 13.94 14.61 11.41
CA ASN A 128 15.37 14.41 11.70
C ASN A 128 16.07 13.67 10.56
N GLU A 129 15.38 12.72 9.93
CA GLU A 129 15.90 11.99 8.76
C GLU A 129 16.06 12.92 7.54
N LEU A 130 15.07 13.80 7.29
CA LEU A 130 15.12 14.78 6.21
C LEU A 130 16.22 15.83 6.39
N GLU A 131 16.50 16.24 7.64
CA GLU A 131 17.64 17.12 7.95
C GLU A 131 18.99 16.43 7.70
N MET A 132 19.08 15.12 7.96
CA MET A 132 20.31 14.35 7.77
C MET A 132 20.61 14.09 6.29
N TYR A 133 19.57 13.98 5.46
CA TYR A 133 19.70 13.64 4.04
C TYR A 133 18.85 14.59 3.16
N PRO A 134 19.29 15.82 2.90
CA PRO A 134 18.52 16.81 2.11
C PRO A 134 18.15 16.33 0.70
N GLU A 135 18.91 15.39 0.12
CA GLU A 135 18.55 14.78 -1.16
C GLU A 135 17.21 14.03 -1.10
N PHE A 136 16.75 13.57 0.08
CA PHE A 136 15.46 12.90 0.27
C PHE A 136 14.30 13.80 -0.02
N GLU A 137 14.38 15.05 0.40
CA GLU A 137 13.27 15.99 0.25
C GLU A 137 12.88 16.12 -1.23
N SER A 138 13.87 16.22 -2.11
CA SER A 138 13.64 16.29 -3.57
C SER A 138 13.03 15.01 -4.13
N ILE A 139 13.44 13.85 -3.61
CA ILE A 139 12.98 12.54 -4.07
C ILE A 139 11.54 12.30 -3.63
N ILE A 140 11.26 12.50 -2.33
CA ILE A 140 9.94 12.39 -1.74
C ILE A 140 8.97 13.35 -2.45
N LEU A 141 9.39 14.59 -2.69
CA LEU A 141 8.56 15.56 -3.41
C LEU A 141 8.20 15.07 -4.82
N LYS A 142 9.15 14.54 -5.59
CA LYS A 142 8.88 13.99 -6.93
C LYS A 142 7.96 12.76 -6.87
N MET A 143 8.17 11.87 -5.91
CA MET A 143 7.32 10.70 -5.69
C MET A 143 5.89 11.10 -5.33
N MET A 144 5.73 12.05 -4.41
CA MET A 144 4.43 12.61 -4.04
C MET A 144 3.73 13.27 -5.24
N GLN A 145 4.45 14.07 -6.03
CA GLN A 145 3.90 14.70 -7.23
C GLN A 145 3.42 13.68 -8.25
N ALA A 146 4.23 12.65 -8.54
CA ALA A 146 3.85 11.58 -9.46
C ALA A 146 2.63 10.80 -8.94
N GLY A 147 2.64 10.41 -7.66
CA GLY A 147 1.52 9.71 -7.03
C GLY A 147 0.24 10.53 -6.97
N MET A 148 0.32 11.83 -6.67
CA MET A 148 -0.84 12.74 -6.70
C MET A 148 -1.40 12.90 -8.11
N GLY A 149 -0.53 12.99 -9.13
CA GLY A 149 -0.96 13.03 -10.53
C GLY A 149 -1.73 11.77 -10.92
N GLU A 150 -1.18 10.59 -10.62
CA GLU A 150 -1.84 9.32 -10.90
C GLU A 150 -3.18 9.17 -10.15
N LEU A 151 -3.22 9.59 -8.89
CA LEU A 151 -4.45 9.57 -8.08
C LEU A 151 -5.53 10.48 -8.69
N GLN A 152 -5.17 11.69 -9.11
CA GLN A 152 -6.09 12.61 -9.77
C GLN A 152 -6.64 12.03 -11.08
N ASP A 153 -5.76 11.49 -11.94
CA ASP A 153 -6.17 10.88 -13.20
C ASP A 153 -7.08 9.66 -12.98
N THR A 154 -6.71 8.80 -12.02
CA THR A 154 -7.48 7.62 -11.66
C THR A 154 -8.84 8.01 -11.11
N PHE A 155 -8.91 8.98 -10.20
CA PHE A 155 -10.17 9.47 -9.64
C PHE A 155 -11.07 10.10 -10.71
N ALA A 156 -10.49 10.97 -11.56
CA ALA A 156 -11.22 11.63 -12.63
C ALA A 156 -11.72 10.64 -13.71
N SER A 157 -11.01 9.54 -13.91
CA SER A 157 -11.44 8.43 -14.76
C SER A 157 -12.58 7.63 -14.10
N PHE A 158 -12.41 7.29 -12.82
CA PHE A 158 -13.38 6.52 -12.04
C PHE A 158 -14.77 7.16 -11.99
N ILE A 159 -14.85 8.48 -11.81
CA ILE A 159 -16.14 9.20 -11.79
C ILE A 159 -16.86 9.18 -13.15
N ARG A 160 -16.13 9.04 -14.26
CA ARG A 160 -16.68 9.00 -15.62
C ARG A 160 -17.02 7.59 -16.08
N MET A 161 -16.35 6.58 -15.53
CA MET A 161 -16.57 5.18 -15.88
C MET A 161 -17.87 4.63 -15.32
N THR A 162 -18.60 3.90 -16.16
CA THR A 162 -19.68 3.01 -15.75
C THR A 162 -19.15 1.87 -14.86
N PRO A 163 -20.01 1.21 -14.05
CA PRO A 163 -19.65 0.01 -13.28
C PRO A 163 -18.85 -1.04 -14.04
N GLU A 164 -19.24 -1.35 -15.28
CA GLU A 164 -18.57 -2.37 -16.09
C GLU A 164 -17.19 -1.90 -16.57
N GLU A 165 -17.07 -0.62 -16.95
CA GLU A 165 -15.78 -0.03 -17.33
C GLU A 165 -14.81 0.01 -16.15
N ARG A 166 -15.28 0.30 -14.93
CA ARG A 166 -14.45 0.23 -13.71
C ARG A 166 -13.87 -1.15 -13.49
N VAL A 167 -14.68 -2.20 -13.64
CA VAL A 167 -14.22 -3.59 -13.51
C VAL A 167 -13.20 -3.91 -14.60
N ARG A 168 -13.47 -3.56 -15.86
CA ARG A 168 -12.56 -3.80 -16.99
C ARG A 168 -11.23 -3.04 -16.81
N HIS A 169 -11.29 -1.79 -16.36
CA HIS A 169 -10.11 -0.98 -16.07
C HIS A 169 -9.26 -1.62 -14.97
N MET A 170 -9.90 -2.06 -13.87
CA MET A 170 -9.21 -2.76 -12.79
C MET A 170 -8.56 -4.07 -13.26
N MET A 171 -9.24 -4.84 -14.13
CA MET A 171 -8.66 -6.06 -14.71
C MET A 171 -7.42 -5.80 -15.56
N GLY A 172 -7.35 -4.63 -16.21
CA GLY A 172 -6.18 -4.24 -17.00
C GLY A 172 -5.03 -3.68 -16.14
N LYS A 173 -5.36 -2.93 -15.08
CA LYS A 173 -4.37 -2.21 -14.26
C LYS A 173 -3.84 -3.03 -13.08
N ARG A 174 -4.71 -3.76 -12.38
CA ARG A 174 -4.39 -4.54 -11.18
C ARG A 174 -5.11 -5.91 -11.17
N PRO A 175 -4.84 -6.78 -12.16
CA PRO A 175 -5.50 -8.09 -12.27
C PRO A 175 -5.29 -8.99 -11.04
N GLU A 176 -4.17 -8.83 -10.33
CA GLU A 176 -3.80 -9.60 -9.14
C GLU A 176 -4.78 -9.42 -7.98
N LEU A 177 -5.44 -8.27 -7.87
CA LEU A 177 -6.43 -8.04 -6.80
C LEU A 177 -7.64 -8.98 -6.93
N PHE A 178 -7.99 -9.42 -8.14
CA PHE A 178 -9.13 -10.32 -8.34
C PHE A 178 -8.90 -11.73 -7.79
N THR A 179 -7.65 -12.10 -7.51
CA THR A 179 -7.27 -13.40 -6.94
C THR A 179 -6.72 -13.29 -5.52
N ARG A 180 -6.21 -12.11 -5.11
CA ARG A 180 -5.62 -11.89 -3.77
C ARG A 180 -6.62 -11.41 -2.72
N VAL A 181 -7.68 -10.70 -3.10
CA VAL A 181 -8.59 -10.06 -2.13
C VAL A 181 -10.00 -10.64 -2.16
N PRO A 182 -10.70 -10.70 -1.02
CA PRO A 182 -12.09 -11.13 -0.97
C PRO A 182 -13.00 -10.31 -1.90
N GLN A 183 -13.91 -10.99 -2.60
CA GLN A 183 -14.77 -10.36 -3.60
C GLN A 183 -15.62 -9.20 -3.05
N HIS A 184 -16.08 -9.28 -1.80
CA HIS A 184 -16.89 -8.23 -1.20
C HIS A 184 -16.08 -6.94 -0.94
N GLN A 185 -14.80 -7.08 -0.58
CA GLN A 185 -13.90 -5.94 -0.37
C GLN A 185 -13.58 -5.26 -1.71
N LEU A 186 -13.31 -6.07 -2.75
CA LEU A 186 -13.10 -5.58 -4.11
C LEU A 186 -14.35 -4.89 -4.68
N ALA A 187 -15.53 -5.46 -4.42
CA ALA A 187 -16.79 -4.84 -4.81
C ALA A 187 -16.97 -3.47 -4.13
N SER A 188 -16.71 -3.40 -2.82
CA SER A 188 -16.75 -2.15 -2.04
C SER A 188 -15.82 -1.08 -2.64
N TYR A 189 -14.57 -1.44 -2.95
CA TYR A 189 -13.60 -0.55 -3.60
C TYR A 189 -14.07 -0.03 -4.98
N LEU A 190 -14.73 -0.89 -5.76
CA LEU A 190 -15.26 -0.51 -7.08
C LEU A 190 -16.58 0.28 -7.02
N GLY A 191 -17.15 0.47 -5.82
CA GLY A 191 -18.46 1.08 -5.62
C GLY A 191 -19.61 0.19 -6.06
N LEU A 192 -19.47 -1.13 -5.93
CA LEU A 192 -20.42 -2.16 -6.38
C LEU A 192 -20.87 -3.04 -5.22
N THR A 193 -22.01 -3.71 -5.41
CA THR A 193 -22.37 -4.85 -4.55
C THR A 193 -21.61 -6.11 -4.98
N PRO A 194 -21.38 -7.09 -4.08
CA PRO A 194 -20.74 -8.35 -4.42
C PRO A 194 -21.44 -9.09 -5.58
N GLU A 195 -22.78 -9.04 -5.65
CA GLU A 195 -23.59 -9.64 -6.71
C GLU A 195 -23.40 -8.92 -8.05
N SER A 196 -23.33 -7.59 -8.01
CA SER A 196 -23.10 -6.76 -9.20
C SER A 196 -21.74 -7.05 -9.81
N LEU A 197 -20.69 -7.13 -8.98
CA LEU A 197 -19.36 -7.52 -9.40
C LEU A 197 -19.35 -8.94 -10.00
N SER A 198 -20.00 -9.90 -9.34
CA SER A 198 -20.12 -11.29 -9.84
C SER A 198 -20.74 -11.34 -11.24
N ARG A 199 -21.85 -10.62 -11.43
CA ARG A 199 -22.57 -10.55 -12.71
C ARG A 199 -21.73 -9.91 -13.82
N ILE A 200 -20.94 -8.89 -13.50
CA ILE A 200 -20.05 -8.25 -14.47
C ILE A 200 -18.91 -9.20 -14.86
N LYS A 201 -18.23 -9.83 -13.88
CA LYS A 201 -17.17 -10.80 -14.14
C LYS A 201 -17.63 -11.92 -15.07
N GLY A 202 -18.82 -12.47 -14.83
CA GLY A 202 -19.41 -13.52 -15.67
C GLY A 202 -19.66 -13.07 -17.13
N ARG A 203 -20.07 -11.82 -17.36
CA ARG A 203 -20.24 -11.26 -18.72
C ARG A 203 -18.90 -11.02 -19.43
N LEU A 204 -17.84 -10.71 -18.68
CA LEU A 204 -16.49 -10.49 -19.19
C LEU A 204 -15.71 -11.80 -19.45
N GLY A 205 -16.35 -12.97 -19.32
CA GLY A 205 -15.71 -14.26 -19.61
C GLY A 205 -14.82 -14.80 -18.49
N GLN A 206 -14.82 -14.16 -17.32
CA GLN A 206 -14.25 -14.75 -16.11
C GLN A 206 -15.37 -15.39 -15.30
N GLY A 207 -15.51 -16.71 -15.44
CA GLY A 207 -16.33 -17.51 -14.52
C GLY A 207 -15.92 -17.26 -13.06
N PRO A 208 -16.73 -17.65 -12.07
CA PRO A 208 -16.46 -17.34 -10.66
C PRO A 208 -15.06 -17.82 -10.27
N LEU A 209 -14.13 -16.87 -10.10
CA LEU A 209 -12.84 -17.13 -9.48
C LEU A 209 -13.12 -17.66 -8.08
N LYS A 210 -12.51 -18.80 -7.74
CA LYS A 210 -12.68 -19.45 -6.44
C LYS A 210 -12.47 -18.42 -5.34
N ALA A 211 -13.48 -18.28 -4.47
CA ALA A 211 -13.32 -17.50 -3.25
C ALA A 211 -12.10 -18.04 -2.50
N VAL A 212 -11.16 -17.16 -2.19
CA VAL A 212 -10.18 -17.44 -1.14
C VAL A 212 -10.93 -17.18 0.16
N ASP A 213 -11.28 -18.24 0.86
CA ASP A 213 -11.88 -18.21 2.20
C ASP A 213 -10.92 -17.57 3.22
#